data_AF-A0A7I9YP99-F1
#
_entry.id   AF-A0A7I9YP99-F1
#
_cell.length_a   1.000
_cell.length_b   1.000
_cell.length_c   1.000
_cell.angle_alpha   90.00
_cell.angle_beta   90.00
_cell.angle_gamma   90.00
#
_symmetry.space_group_name_H-M   'P 1'
#
loop_
_entity.id
_entity.type
_entity.pdbx_description
1 polymer ?
#
loop_
_entity_poly.entity_id
_entity_poly.type
_entity_poly.pdbx_seq_one_letter_code
_entity_poly.pdbx_strand_id
1 'polypeptide(L)'
;MQSTPLTVVREDAPNPACVPAFGWSGSIVSVVAGRVFGEIVRDVFDGGTVTHEARMQILDHDTGVRFADVQTDDVQVWRDVAAVATFLADELAAIRHPDHKR
;
A
#
# COMPACT_ATOMS: atom_id res chain seq x y z
N MET A 1 25.08 -8.82 7.06
CA MET A 1 23.85 -8.02 7.11
C MET A 1 22.83 -8.78 6.26
N GLN A 2 21.86 -9.46 6.88
CA GLN A 2 20.82 -10.16 6.12
C GLN A 2 19.74 -9.13 5.78
N SER A 3 19.49 -8.93 4.49
CA SER A 3 18.35 -8.13 4.05
C SER A 3 17.09 -8.91 4.36
N THR A 4 16.14 -8.30 5.07
CA THR A 4 14.81 -8.85 5.19
C THR A 4 14.20 -9.00 3.78
N PRO A 5 13.63 -10.16 3.42
CA PRO A 5 13.03 -10.32 2.10
C PRO A 5 11.81 -9.42 1.98
N LEU A 6 11.76 -8.63 0.90
CA LEU A 6 10.62 -7.78 0.56
C LEU A 6 9.59 -8.62 -0.22
N THR A 7 8.36 -8.64 0.27
CA THR A 7 7.23 -9.34 -0.36
C THR A 7 6.22 -8.34 -0.85
N VAL A 8 5.78 -8.46 -2.11
CA VAL A 8 4.72 -7.64 -2.70
C VAL A 8 3.54 -8.55 -3.05
N VAL A 9 2.35 -8.17 -2.60
CA VAL A 9 1.08 -8.85 -2.89
C VAL A 9 0.16 -7.84 -3.53
N ARG A 10 -0.50 -8.22 -4.62
CA ARG A 10 -1.50 -7.40 -5.30
C ARG A 10 -2.82 -8.14 -5.35
N GLU A 11 -3.88 -7.48 -4.93
CA GLU A 11 -5.25 -7.97 -4.98
C GLU A 11 -6.07 -7.00 -5.83
N ASP A 12 -6.65 -7.50 -6.92
CA ASP A 12 -7.53 -6.71 -7.79
C ASP A 12 -8.96 -7.25 -7.64
N ALA A 13 -9.90 -6.36 -7.30
CA ALA A 13 -11.32 -6.68 -7.29
C ALA A 13 -11.93 -6.54 -8.70
N PRO A 14 -13.06 -7.24 -8.97
CA PRO A 14 -13.77 -7.11 -10.24
C PRO A 14 -14.19 -5.66 -10.52
N ASN A 15 -14.43 -5.37 -11.80
CA ASN A 15 -14.97 -4.09 -12.26
C ASN A 15 -16.20 -3.68 -11.42
N PRO A 16 -16.37 -2.38 -11.06
CA PRO A 16 -17.50 -1.93 -10.26
C PRO A 16 -18.85 -2.36 -10.84
N ALA A 17 -18.96 -2.40 -12.17
CA ALA A 17 -20.17 -2.85 -12.86
C ALA A 17 -20.50 -4.34 -12.67
N CYS A 18 -19.58 -5.12 -12.08
CA CYS A 18 -19.72 -6.56 -11.84
C CYS A 18 -19.88 -6.91 -10.35
N VAL A 19 -19.83 -5.93 -9.44
CA VAL A 19 -20.08 -6.14 -8.01
C VAL A 19 -21.47 -5.63 -7.61
N PRO A 20 -22.15 -6.26 -6.64
CA PRO A 20 -23.40 -5.72 -6.07
C PRO A 20 -23.19 -4.31 -5.53
N ALA A 21 -24.23 -3.50 -5.38
CA ALA A 21 -24.19 -2.08 -4.96
C ALA A 21 -23.46 -1.77 -3.62
N PHE A 22 -23.00 -2.80 -2.90
CA PHE A 22 -22.24 -2.71 -1.64
C PHE A 22 -20.90 -3.46 -1.70
N GLY A 23 -20.47 -3.93 -2.88
CA GLY A 23 -19.21 -4.61 -3.07
C GLY A 23 -18.05 -3.63 -3.26
N TRP A 24 -16.87 -4.02 -2.78
CA TRP A 24 -15.64 -3.27 -3.04
C TRP A 24 -15.17 -3.50 -4.47
N SER A 25 -14.79 -2.42 -5.16
CA SER A 25 -14.10 -2.48 -6.46
C SER A 25 -12.86 -1.61 -6.41
N GLY A 26 -11.76 -2.12 -6.96
CA GLY A 26 -10.48 -1.50 -6.72
C GLY A 26 -9.31 -2.45 -6.86
N SER A 27 -8.18 -1.98 -6.35
CA SER A 27 -6.98 -2.79 -6.21
C SER A 27 -6.26 -2.41 -4.92
N ILE A 28 -5.72 -3.40 -4.22
CA ILE A 28 -4.85 -3.23 -3.07
C ILE A 28 -3.47 -3.76 -3.44
N VAL A 29 -2.44 -2.97 -3.20
CA VAL A 29 -1.04 -3.40 -3.28
C VAL A 29 -0.45 -3.35 -1.89
N SER A 30 -0.02 -4.49 -1.37
CA SER A 30 0.55 -4.67 -0.05
C SER A 30 2.02 -5.03 -0.13
N VAL A 31 2.85 -4.37 0.66
CA VAL A 31 4.30 -4.58 0.72
C VAL A 31 4.69 -4.92 2.15
N VAL A 32 5.45 -6.00 2.31
CA VAL A 32 5.90 -6.48 3.62
C VAL A 32 7.41 -6.60 3.64
N ALA A 33 8.03 -5.92 4.60
CA ALA A 33 9.45 -6.04 4.92
C ALA A 33 9.56 -6.35 6.42
N GLY A 34 9.62 -7.64 6.74
CA GLY A 34 9.67 -8.11 8.13
C GLY A 34 8.40 -7.76 8.89
N ARG A 35 8.52 -6.85 9.86
CA ARG A 35 7.39 -6.36 10.67
C ARG A 35 6.78 -5.10 10.08
N VAL A 36 7.40 -4.47 9.08
CA VAL A 36 6.86 -3.26 8.44
C VAL A 36 5.96 -3.66 7.28
N PHE A 37 4.74 -3.11 7.27
CA PHE A 37 3.72 -3.34 6.26
C PHE A 37 3.30 -2.00 5.64
N GLY A 38 3.23 -1.93 4.32
CA GLY A 38 2.68 -0.79 3.58
C GLY A 38 1.57 -1.25 2.64
N GLU A 39 0.58 -0.38 2.42
CA GLU A 39 -0.57 -0.67 1.57
C GLU A 39 -0.92 0.54 0.71
N ILE A 40 -1.22 0.32 -0.57
CA ILE A 40 -1.94 1.26 -1.41
C ILE A 40 -3.31 0.67 -1.69
N VAL A 41 -4.35 1.40 -1.33
CA VAL A 41 -5.73 1.07 -1.67
C VAL A 41 -6.18 2.01 -2.77
N ARG A 42 -6.62 1.44 -3.88
CA ARG A 42 -7.31 2.15 -4.95
C ARG A 42 -8.76 1.74 -4.91
N ASP A 43 -9.65 2.66 -4.56
CA ASP A 43 -11.10 2.41 -4.56
C ASP A 43 -11.73 3.02 -5.82
N VAL A 44 -12.63 2.27 -6.43
CA VAL A 44 -13.44 2.74 -7.57
C VAL A 44 -14.91 2.70 -7.15
N PHE A 45 -15.53 3.87 -7.13
CA PHE A 45 -16.92 4.05 -6.77
C PHE A 45 -17.83 4.03 -8.00
N ASP A 46 -19.10 3.73 -7.75
CA ASP A 46 -20.17 3.86 -8.73
C ASP A 46 -20.19 5.28 -9.32
N GLY A 47 -20.23 5.37 -10.65
CA GLY A 47 -20.05 6.63 -11.37
C GLY A 47 -18.60 6.91 -11.81
N GLY A 48 -17.66 6.00 -11.53
CA GLY A 48 -16.28 6.05 -12.05
C GLY A 48 -15.33 6.94 -11.25
N THR A 49 -15.73 7.38 -10.05
CA THR A 49 -14.82 8.12 -9.16
C THR A 49 -13.76 7.17 -8.61
N VAL A 50 -12.50 7.61 -8.63
CA VAL A 50 -11.37 6.80 -8.13
C VAL A 50 -10.67 7.54 -7.01
N THR A 51 -10.48 6.89 -5.86
CA THR A 51 -9.63 7.39 -4.78
C THR A 51 -8.42 6.49 -4.60
N HIS A 52 -7.33 7.08 -4.11
CA HIS A 52 -6.12 6.37 -3.76
C HIS A 52 -5.74 6.72 -2.33
N GLU A 53 -5.50 5.71 -1.51
CA GLU A 53 -5.01 5.84 -0.15
C GLU A 53 -3.69 5.07 -0.02
N ALA A 54 -2.73 5.61 0.73
CA ALA A 54 -1.53 4.89 1.11
C ALA A 54 -1.42 4.83 2.64
N ARG A 55 -1.06 3.66 3.17
CA ARG A 55 -0.98 3.37 4.61
C ARG A 55 0.33 2.65 4.92
N MET A 56 0.85 2.84 6.13
CA MET A 56 2.03 2.12 6.60
C MET A 56 1.91 1.80 8.09
N GLN A 57 2.29 0.59 8.50
CA GLN A 57 2.17 0.12 9.87
C GLN A 57 3.32 -0.81 10.25
N ILE A 58 3.52 -1.01 11.56
CA ILE A 58 4.41 -2.03 12.11
C ILE A 58 3.55 -3.09 12.80
N LEU A 59 3.68 -4.36 12.36
CA LEU A 59 2.86 -5.52 12.70
C LEU A 59 3.13 -6.03 14.13
N ASP A 60 2.75 -5.21 15.12
CA ASP A 60 2.85 -5.43 16.57
C ASP A 60 2.58 -4.14 17.36
N HIS A 61 2.63 -3.00 16.69
CA HIS A 61 2.36 -1.71 17.30
C HIS A 61 0.86 -1.45 17.17
N ASP A 62 0.09 -2.02 18.09
CA ASP A 62 -1.38 -1.94 18.12
C ASP A 62 -1.84 -0.56 18.62
N THR A 63 -1.53 0.49 17.86
CA THR A 63 -1.92 1.86 18.19
C THR A 63 -3.20 2.29 17.48
N GLY A 64 -3.74 1.46 16.58
CA GLY A 64 -4.91 1.80 15.75
C GLY A 64 -4.65 2.95 14.76
N VAL A 65 -3.41 3.47 14.66
CA VAL A 65 -3.04 4.58 13.79
C VAL A 65 -2.19 4.06 12.62
N ARG A 66 -2.60 4.41 11.39
CA ARG A 66 -1.94 4.11 10.10
C ARG A 66 -0.59 4.82 9.89
N PHE A 67 -0.09 5.43 10.97
CA PHE A 67 1.16 6.15 11.15
C PHE A 67 1.49 6.04 12.64
N ALA A 68 2.01 4.90 13.09
CA ALA A 68 2.52 4.80 14.45
C ALA A 68 3.67 5.82 14.62
N ASP A 69 3.72 6.51 15.76
CA ASP A 69 4.94 7.18 16.20
C ASP A 69 5.97 6.09 16.51
N VAL A 70 6.78 5.74 15.51
CA VAL A 70 7.77 4.66 15.64
C VAL A 70 8.92 5.15 16.53
N GLN A 71 8.90 4.76 17.80
CA GLN A 71 10.02 4.97 18.73
C GLN A 71 10.85 3.68 18.83
N THR A 72 11.84 3.54 17.97
CA THR A 72 12.77 2.39 17.96
C THR A 72 14.21 2.83 17.66
N ASP A 73 15.17 2.18 18.30
CA ASP A 73 16.60 2.29 18.02
C ASP A 73 17.09 1.22 17.02
N ASP A 74 16.21 0.31 16.59
CA ASP A 74 16.54 -0.72 15.61
C ASP A 74 16.70 -0.12 14.20
N VAL A 75 17.97 -0.02 13.76
CA VAL A 75 18.33 0.47 12.43
C VAL A 75 17.73 -0.35 11.30
N GLN A 76 17.43 -1.64 11.51
CA GLN A 76 16.82 -2.47 10.48
C GLN A 76 15.36 -2.08 10.25
N VAL A 77 14.61 -1.72 11.30
CA VAL A 77 13.25 -1.22 11.18
C VAL A 77 13.20 0.07 10.36
N TRP A 78 14.14 1.00 10.58
CA TRP A 78 14.22 2.23 9.79
C TRP A 78 14.54 1.98 8.31
N ARG A 79 15.38 0.99 8.01
CA ARG A 79 15.66 0.58 6.63
C ARG A 79 14.44 -0.04 5.96
N ASP A 80 13.72 -0.87 6.69
CA ASP A 80 12.50 -1.52 6.18
C ASP A 80 11.41 -0.46 5.90
N VAL A 81 11.23 0.53 6.79
CA VAL A 81 10.34 1.68 6.57
C VAL A 81 10.72 2.48 5.33
N ALA A 82 12.01 2.80 5.14
CA ALA A 82 12.47 3.53 3.97
C ALA A 82 12.24 2.75 2.66
N ALA A 83 12.44 1.43 2.68
CA ALA A 83 12.21 0.56 1.53
C ALA A 83 10.71 0.54 1.15
N VAL A 84 9.82 0.33 2.13
CA VAL A 84 8.37 0.36 1.89
C VAL A 84 7.94 1.75 1.40
N ALA A 85 8.42 2.84 2.01
CA ALA A 85 8.09 4.21 1.60
C ALA A 85 8.49 4.50 0.14
N THR A 86 9.67 4.05 -0.28
CA THR A 86 10.16 4.22 -1.66
C THR A 86 9.25 3.49 -2.64
N PHE A 87 8.93 2.22 -2.36
CA PHE A 87 8.06 1.43 -3.21
C PHE A 87 6.64 2.04 -3.32
N LEU A 88 6.08 2.52 -2.21
CA LEU A 88 4.79 3.21 -2.22
C LEU A 88 4.83 4.48 -3.08
N ALA A 89 5.93 5.24 -3.04
CA ALA A 89 6.09 6.43 -3.87
C ALA A 89 6.12 6.08 -5.37
N ASP A 90 6.82 5.02 -5.75
CA ASP A 90 6.90 4.54 -7.13
C ASP A 90 5.53 4.07 -7.64
N GLU A 91 4.80 3.27 -6.86
CA GLU A 91 3.43 2.83 -7.19
C GLU A 91 2.46 4.02 -7.34
N LEU A 92 2.50 4.99 -6.42
CA LEU A 92 1.69 6.20 -6.51
C LEU A 92 2.05 7.08 -7.72
N ALA A 93 3.32 7.08 -8.15
CA ALA A 93 3.76 7.77 -9.35
C ALA A 93 3.24 7.06 -10.61
N ALA A 94 3.30 5.73 -10.65
CA ALA A 94 2.77 4.92 -11.75
C ALA A 94 1.25 5.13 -11.95
N ILE A 95 0.51 5.29 -10.85
CA ILE A 95 -0.93 5.59 -10.88
C ILE A 95 -1.23 6.98 -11.48
N ARG A 96 -0.38 7.99 -11.21
CA ARG A 96 -0.57 9.36 -11.72
C ARG A 96 -0.23 9.52 -13.20
N HIS A 97 0.44 8.54 -13.80
CA HIS A 97 0.77 8.53 -15.23
C HIS A 97 -0.04 7.44 -15.94
N PRO A 98 -1.32 7.67 -16.28
CA PRO A 98 -1.98 6.86 -17.28
C PRO A 98 -1.34 7.22 -18.62
N ASP A 99 -0.39 6.40 -19.08
CA ASP A 99 0.10 6.39 -20.47
C ASP A 99 0.27 7.78 -21.14
N HIS A 100 1.46 8.38 -21.03
CA HIS A 100 1.99 9.12 -22.19
C HIS A 100 2.64 8.10 -23.12
N LYS A 101 1.81 7.33 -23.84
CA LYS A 101 2.28 6.56 -24.98
C LYS A 101 2.73 7.51 -26.08
N ARG A 102 4.00 7.40 -26.45
CA ARG A 102 4.45 7.57 -27.84
C ARG A 102 5.29 6.38 -28.22
#